data_AF-A0A7C1I006-F1
#
_entry.id   AF-A0A7C1I006-F1
#
_cell.length_a   1.000
_cell.length_b   1.000
_cell.length_c   1.000
_cell.angle_alpha   90.00
_cell.angle_beta   90.00
_cell.angle_gamma   90.00
#
_symmetry.space_group_name_H-M   'P 1'
#
loop_
_entity.id
_entity.type
_entity.pdbx_description
1 polymer ?
#
loop_
_entity_poly.entity_id
_entity_poly.type
_entity_poly.pdbx_seq_one_letter_code
_entity_poly.pdbx_strand_id
1 'polypeptide(L)'
;MKSDMNTSKKNLRAAGALVIIFLFVIVLGFGVFAFNYEYDKVLLYPLFVVYGVGALLACLALVVIVLSALNLSDPKGALGLPEGSVRAIIALSLLIIFIITATFLYSNIASPIPGNDTVNNTVLYTERVKFAQQILTTVSTLVVAVAGFYFGTRSVQEARGVSEQPSPSLHILKPESPVTLDGAPGTELTIEVEARGAAISWGKPPSGDTDGTIEHIEPGKFKYKRGTKAETNVILKFSLVDHPEVTKELIVEKTK
;
A
#
# COMPACT_ATOMS: atom_id res chain seq x y z
N MET A 1 -33.11 14.04 -10.17
CA MET A 1 -32.18 13.36 -9.24
C MET A 1 -30.70 13.40 -9.65
N LYS A 2 -30.33 13.40 -10.95
CA LYS A 2 -28.92 13.51 -11.40
C LYS A 2 -28.35 14.94 -11.34
N SER A 3 -29.22 15.97 -11.28
CA SER A 3 -28.85 17.39 -11.25
C SER A 3 -28.31 17.82 -9.87
N ASP A 4 -28.96 17.41 -8.79
CA ASP A 4 -28.60 17.85 -7.43
C ASP A 4 -27.25 17.29 -6.95
N MET A 5 -26.85 16.13 -7.48
CA MET A 5 -25.59 15.48 -7.10
C MET A 5 -24.36 16.21 -7.66
N ASN A 6 -24.50 16.98 -8.73
CA ASN A 6 -23.39 17.71 -9.35
C ASN A 6 -23.11 19.04 -8.62
N THR A 7 -24.13 19.65 -8.02
CA THR A 7 -24.04 20.91 -7.26
C THR A 7 -23.32 20.69 -5.92
N SER A 8 -23.59 19.57 -5.23
CA SER A 8 -22.92 19.22 -3.96
C SER A 8 -21.40 19.04 -4.11
N LYS A 9 -20.94 18.37 -5.17
CA LYS A 9 -19.50 18.15 -5.43
C LYS A 9 -18.74 19.46 -5.73
N LYS A 10 -19.38 20.41 -6.40
CA LYS A 10 -18.76 21.74 -6.68
C LYS A 10 -18.56 22.55 -5.40
N ASN A 11 -19.56 22.55 -4.51
CA ASN A 11 -19.48 23.28 -3.25
C ASN A 11 -18.43 22.69 -2.31
N LEU A 12 -18.28 21.36 -2.28
CA LEU A 12 -17.25 20.69 -1.49
C LEU A 12 -15.82 21.04 -1.95
N ARG A 13 -15.59 21.08 -3.27
CA ARG A 13 -14.29 21.48 -3.84
C ARG A 13 -13.96 22.95 -3.57
N ALA A 14 -14.96 23.83 -3.67
CA ALA A 14 -14.79 25.26 -3.36
C ALA A 14 -14.45 25.49 -1.88
N ALA A 15 -15.11 24.77 -0.97
CA ALA A 15 -14.81 24.82 0.46
C ALA A 15 -13.38 24.35 0.76
N GLY A 16 -12.93 23.25 0.14
CA GLY A 16 -11.55 22.76 0.30
C GLY A 16 -10.50 23.75 -0.18
N ALA A 17 -10.72 24.39 -1.33
CA ALA A 17 -9.81 25.41 -1.86
C ALA A 17 -9.73 26.65 -0.93
N LEU A 18 -10.86 27.09 -0.38
CA LEU A 18 -10.89 28.22 0.55
C LEU A 18 -10.13 27.92 1.85
N VAL A 19 -10.26 26.71 2.40
CA VAL A 19 -9.52 26.29 3.59
C VAL A 19 -8.01 26.28 3.32
N ILE A 20 -7.58 25.81 2.14
CA ILE A 20 -6.17 25.82 1.74
C ILE A 20 -5.63 27.25 1.67
N ILE A 21 -6.33 28.13 0.96
CA ILE A 21 -5.92 29.53 0.81
C ILE A 21 -5.83 30.20 2.17
N PHE A 22 -6.80 29.95 3.06
CA PHE A 22 -6.79 30.48 4.41
C PHE A 22 -5.59 30.00 5.23
N LEU A 23 -5.29 28.70 5.22
CA LEU A 23 -4.13 28.12 5.90
C LEU A 23 -2.82 28.68 5.35
N PHE A 24 -2.71 28.82 4.04
CA PHE A 24 -1.54 29.38 3.39
C PHE A 24 -1.32 30.86 3.75
N VAL A 25 -2.41 31.65 3.80
CA VAL A 25 -2.36 33.05 4.22
C VAL A 25 -1.97 33.19 5.70
N ILE A 26 -2.45 32.31 6.58
CA ILE A 26 -2.03 32.30 8.00
C ILE A 26 -0.53 32.01 8.11
N VAL A 27 -0.05 30.97 7.41
CA VAL A 27 1.37 30.60 7.40
C VAL A 27 2.18 31.78 6.89
N LEU A 28 1.96 32.25 5.65
CA LEU A 28 2.70 33.38 5.10
C LEU A 28 2.61 34.65 5.93
N GLY A 29 1.42 35.01 6.41
CA GLY A 29 1.19 36.19 7.23
C GLY A 29 1.98 36.14 8.55
N PHE A 30 1.99 34.98 9.21
CA PHE A 30 2.79 34.78 10.42
C PHE A 30 4.28 34.79 10.12
N GLY A 31 4.73 34.21 9.02
CA GLY A 31 6.13 34.27 8.59
C GLY A 31 6.58 35.72 8.39
N VAL A 32 5.84 36.51 7.61
CA VAL A 32 6.12 37.93 7.40
C VAL A 32 6.08 38.71 8.72
N PHE A 33 5.11 38.45 9.59
CA PHE A 33 5.03 39.07 10.91
C PHE A 33 6.26 38.75 11.78
N ALA A 34 6.66 37.48 11.84
CA ALA A 34 7.82 37.03 12.61
C ALA A 34 9.15 37.60 12.10
N PHE A 35 9.27 37.84 10.79
CA PHE A 35 10.46 38.48 10.20
C PHE A 35 10.52 39.99 10.43
N ASN A 36 9.37 40.67 10.56
CA ASN A 36 9.32 42.12 10.72
C ASN A 36 9.37 42.59 12.18
N TYR A 37 9.09 41.72 13.15
CA TYR A 37 9.15 42.07 14.56
C TYR A 37 10.55 41.85 15.12
N GLU A 38 11.13 42.91 15.71
CA GLU A 38 12.41 42.88 16.40
C GLU A 38 12.25 42.24 17.79
N TYR A 39 12.00 40.93 17.81
CA TYR A 39 11.91 40.16 19.06
C TYR A 39 13.29 39.92 19.65
N ASP A 40 13.34 39.88 20.98
CA ASP A 40 14.50 39.40 21.71
C ASP A 40 14.88 37.99 21.23
N LYS A 41 16.15 37.82 20.83
CA LYS A 41 16.63 36.62 20.12
C LYS A 41 16.36 35.31 20.86
N VAL A 42 16.19 35.37 22.18
CA VAL A 42 15.91 34.23 23.05
C VAL A 42 14.52 33.61 22.79
N LEU A 43 13.50 34.42 22.48
CA LEU A 43 12.15 33.93 22.20
C LEU A 43 11.93 33.58 20.73
N LEU A 44 12.75 34.15 19.83
CA LEU A 44 12.62 33.95 18.39
C LEU A 44 12.80 32.47 18.01
N TYR A 45 13.81 31.78 18.56
CA TYR A 45 14.14 30.41 18.14
C TYR A 45 13.04 29.38 18.46
N PRO A 46 12.50 29.29 19.70
CA PRO A 46 11.39 28.38 20.01
C PRO A 46 10.13 28.69 19.20
N LEU A 47 9.85 29.97 18.94
CA LEU A 47 8.70 30.37 18.14
C LEU A 47 8.85 29.91 16.68
N PHE A 48 10.05 30.06 16.13
CA PHE A 48 10.38 29.61 14.77
C PHE A 48 10.19 28.10 14.60
N VAL A 49 10.53 27.35 15.64
CA VAL A 49 10.35 25.90 15.74
C VAL A 49 8.88 25.51 15.71
N VAL A 50 8.07 26.10 16.60
CA VAL A 50 6.63 25.79 16.68
C VAL A 50 5.95 26.13 15.36
N TYR A 51 6.32 27.26 14.79
CA TYR A 51 5.83 27.68 13.49
C TYR A 51 6.27 26.74 12.36
N GLY A 52 7.53 26.29 12.35
CA GLY A 52 8.03 25.33 11.37
C GLY A 52 7.25 24.01 11.39
N VAL A 53 6.95 23.49 12.59
CA VAL A 53 6.09 22.29 12.75
C VAL A 53 4.66 22.58 12.28
N GLY A 54 4.09 23.73 12.64
CA GLY A 54 2.75 24.13 12.19
C GLY A 54 2.65 24.26 10.66
N ALA A 55 3.64 24.90 10.03
CA ALA A 55 3.74 25.04 8.58
C ALA A 55 3.90 23.69 7.87
N LEU A 56 4.67 22.76 8.46
CA LEU A 56 4.80 21.39 7.97
C LEU A 56 3.44 20.66 8.00
N LEU A 57 2.72 20.72 9.12
CA LEU A 57 1.40 20.11 9.25
C LEU A 57 0.38 20.73 8.28
N ALA A 58 0.44 22.05 8.08
CA ALA A 58 -0.35 22.76 7.08
C ALA A 58 -0.08 22.25 5.65
N CYS A 59 1.19 22.07 5.30
CA CYS A 59 1.60 21.53 4.01
C CYS A 59 1.09 20.09 3.80
N LEU A 60 1.16 19.25 4.83
CA LEU A 60 0.63 17.88 4.77
C LEU A 60 -0.90 17.85 4.60
N ALA A 61 -1.61 18.70 5.34
CA ALA A 61 -3.05 18.86 5.17
C ALA A 61 -3.40 19.29 3.75
N LEU A 62 -2.62 20.20 3.16
CA LEU A 62 -2.78 20.61 1.76
C LEU A 62 -2.58 19.43 0.81
N VAL A 63 -1.56 18.60 1.00
CA VAL A 63 -1.33 17.39 0.19
C VAL A 63 -2.52 16.43 0.29
N VAL A 64 -3.04 16.17 1.49
CA VAL A 64 -4.23 15.33 1.70
C VAL A 64 -5.43 15.86 0.92
N ILE A 65 -5.67 17.18 0.99
CA ILE A 65 -6.79 17.81 0.29
C ILE A 65 -6.61 17.69 -1.24
N VAL A 66 -5.40 17.90 -1.76
CA VAL A 66 -5.11 17.74 -3.18
C VAL A 66 -5.34 16.31 -3.64
N LEU A 67 -4.85 15.31 -2.90
CA LEU A 67 -5.06 13.89 -3.21
C LEU A 67 -6.54 13.50 -3.17
N SER A 68 -7.29 14.03 -2.20
CA SER A 68 -8.74 13.86 -2.12
C SER A 68 -9.46 14.51 -3.31
N ALA A 69 -9.04 15.71 -3.73
CA ALA A 69 -9.60 16.39 -4.88
C ALA A 69 -9.35 15.64 -6.21
N LEU A 70 -8.27 14.84 -6.27
CA LEU A 70 -7.93 13.98 -7.40
C LEU A 70 -8.63 12.59 -7.35
N ASN A 71 -9.46 12.31 -6.33
CA ASN A 71 -10.04 10.99 -6.06
C ASN A 71 -8.99 9.86 -5.94
N LEU A 72 -7.76 10.19 -5.54
CA LEU A 72 -6.72 9.22 -5.22
C LEU A 72 -6.74 8.81 -3.73
N SER A 73 -7.66 9.40 -2.95
CA SER A 73 -7.87 9.09 -1.54
C SER A 73 -8.68 7.82 -1.37
N ASP A 74 -8.16 6.86 -0.61
CA ASP A 74 -8.93 5.69 -0.17
C ASP A 74 -9.69 6.04 1.13
N PRO A 75 -11.04 6.05 1.14
CA PRO A 75 -11.81 6.34 2.35
C PRO A 75 -11.61 5.30 3.47
N LYS A 76 -11.01 4.15 3.18
CA LYS A 76 -10.66 3.14 4.20
C LYS A 76 -9.38 3.48 4.97
N GLY A 77 -8.54 4.39 4.46
CA GLY A 77 -7.30 4.81 5.10
C GLY A 77 -7.51 5.88 6.17
N ALA A 78 -6.66 5.89 7.22
CA ALA A 78 -6.60 7.00 8.16
C ALA A 78 -6.30 8.31 7.41
N LEU A 79 -7.11 9.35 7.63
CA LEU A 79 -7.04 10.65 6.93
C LEU A 79 -7.23 10.59 5.40
N GLY A 80 -7.79 9.50 4.85
CA GLY A 80 -8.00 9.36 3.40
C GLY A 80 -6.72 9.19 2.59
N LEU A 81 -5.60 8.89 3.25
CA LEU A 81 -4.32 8.64 2.59
C LEU A 81 -4.13 7.13 2.31
N PRO A 82 -3.37 6.75 1.27
CA PRO A 82 -2.96 5.36 1.05
C PRO A 82 -2.35 4.73 2.30
N GLU A 83 -2.56 3.42 2.48
CA GLU A 83 -1.95 2.68 3.57
C GLU A 83 -0.43 2.89 3.56
N GLY A 84 0.12 3.28 4.73
CA GLY A 84 1.54 3.62 4.90
C GLY A 84 1.82 5.12 5.00
N SER A 85 1.08 5.99 4.31
CA SER A 85 1.36 7.44 4.31
C SER A 85 1.22 8.10 5.68
N VAL A 86 0.21 7.71 6.48
CA VAL A 86 0.04 8.23 7.86
C VAL A 86 1.21 7.83 8.76
N ARG A 87 1.71 6.60 8.62
CA ARG A 87 2.87 6.13 9.39
C ARG A 87 4.14 6.88 8.99
N ALA A 88 4.31 7.18 7.70
CA ALA A 88 5.40 8.02 7.19
C ALA A 88 5.39 9.40 7.82
N ILE A 89 4.21 10.02 7.83
CA ILE A 89 4.00 11.37 8.33
C ILE A 89 4.28 11.44 9.83
N ILE A 90 3.80 10.48 10.62
CA ILE A 90 4.06 10.44 12.06
C ILE A 90 5.56 10.24 12.33
N ALA A 91 6.21 9.32 11.61
CA ALA A 91 7.65 9.10 11.75
C ALA A 91 8.47 10.36 11.39
N LEU A 92 8.11 11.04 10.29
CA LEU A 92 8.74 12.29 9.88
C LEU A 92 8.50 13.41 10.89
N SER A 93 7.29 13.51 11.44
CA SER A 93 6.95 14.55 12.43
C SER A 93 7.72 14.36 13.73
N LEU A 94 7.83 13.12 14.22
CA LEU A 94 8.64 12.79 15.40
C LEU A 94 10.12 13.10 15.17
N LEU A 95 10.64 12.78 13.98
CA LEU A 95 12.01 13.10 13.60
C LEU A 95 12.27 14.61 13.61
N ILE A 96 11.36 15.42 13.05
CA ILE A 96 11.49 16.87 13.01
C ILE A 96 11.46 17.47 14.42
N ILE A 97 10.46 17.09 15.24
CA ILE A 97 10.35 17.54 16.63
C ILE A 97 11.64 17.19 17.40
N PHE A 98 12.19 16.02 17.16
CA PHE A 98 13.38 15.54 17.83
C PHE A 98 14.65 16.29 17.41
N ILE A 99 14.87 16.51 16.10
CA ILE A 99 15.97 17.34 15.58
C ILE A 99 15.91 18.74 16.19
N ILE A 100 14.73 19.33 16.18
CA ILE A 100 14.52 20.66 16.70
C ILE A 100 14.85 20.74 18.20
N THR A 101 14.37 19.76 18.98
CA THR A 101 14.66 19.69 20.41
C THR A 101 16.16 19.55 20.66
N ALA A 102 16.86 18.74 19.86
CA ALA A 102 18.31 18.58 19.94
C ALA A 102 19.06 19.88 19.59
N THR A 103 18.66 20.59 18.53
CA THR A 103 19.24 21.89 18.16
C THR A 103 19.00 22.95 19.23
N PHE A 104 17.78 23.01 19.79
CA PHE A 104 17.46 23.93 20.87
C PHE A 104 18.34 23.63 22.09
N LEU A 105 18.42 22.37 22.51
CA LEU A 105 19.24 21.97 23.65
C LEU A 105 20.72 22.29 23.42
N TYR A 106 21.24 21.99 22.22
CA TYR A 106 22.61 22.35 21.82
C TYR A 106 22.84 23.86 21.92
N SER A 107 21.94 24.68 21.38
CA SER A 107 22.06 26.14 21.41
C SER A 107 22.08 26.70 22.85
N ASN A 108 21.28 26.12 23.75
CA ASN A 108 21.25 26.54 25.16
C ASN A 108 22.52 26.12 25.92
N ILE A 109 23.11 24.97 25.58
CA ILE A 109 24.30 24.45 26.27
C ILE A 109 25.60 25.09 25.73
N ALA A 110 25.65 25.34 24.41
CA ALA A 110 26.85 25.83 23.72
C ALA A 110 27.03 27.36 23.76
N SER A 111 26.02 28.11 24.22
CA SER A 111 26.11 29.58 24.29
C SER A 111 27.19 30.01 25.29
N PRO A 112 28.22 30.80 24.86
CA PRO A 112 29.25 31.31 25.76
C PRO A 112 28.65 32.25 26.80
N ILE A 113 29.03 32.10 28.08
CA ILE A 113 28.62 33.01 29.15
C ILE A 113 29.47 34.28 29.03
N PRO A 114 28.90 35.46 28.74
CA PRO A 114 29.69 36.69 28.61
C PRO A 114 30.25 37.11 29.98
N GLY A 115 31.56 37.38 30.05
CA GLY A 115 32.18 38.02 31.22
C GLY A 115 32.90 37.11 32.23
N ASN A 116 33.18 35.84 31.89
CA ASN A 116 33.94 34.94 32.77
C ASN A 116 35.18 34.35 32.06
N ASP A 117 36.14 35.22 31.73
CA ASP A 117 37.42 34.88 31.08
C ASP A 117 38.50 34.41 32.08
N THR A 118 38.12 33.73 33.16
CA THR A 118 39.11 33.07 34.02
C THR A 118 39.50 31.71 33.42
N VAL A 119 40.79 31.39 33.42
CA VAL A 119 41.40 30.17 32.81
C VAL A 119 40.68 28.85 33.17
N ASN A 120 39.97 28.82 34.30
CA ASN A 120 39.15 27.67 34.74
C ASN A 120 37.89 27.43 33.90
N ASN A 121 37.42 28.43 33.15
CA ASN A 121 36.16 28.36 32.40
C ASN A 121 36.32 27.67 31.02
N THR A 122 37.56 27.58 30.52
CA THR A 122 37.91 26.86 29.29
C THR A 122 37.60 25.37 29.37
N VAL A 123 37.81 24.76 30.55
CA VAL A 123 37.53 23.34 30.79
C VAL A 123 36.02 23.06 30.78
N LEU A 124 35.24 23.87 31.51
CA LEU A 124 33.77 23.75 31.58
C LEU A 124 33.09 23.98 30.22
N TYR A 125 33.56 24.93 29.42
CA TYR A 125 33.04 25.14 28.06
C TYR A 125 33.28 23.91 27.18
N THR A 126 34.48 23.33 27.27
CA THR A 126 34.84 22.13 26.50
C THR A 126 33.98 20.92 26.88
N GLU A 127 33.66 20.74 28.17
CA GLU A 127 32.78 19.67 28.64
C GLU A 127 31.34 19.82 28.15
N ARG A 128 30.79 21.04 28.19
CA ARG A 128 29.44 21.34 27.67
C ARG A 128 29.33 21.05 26.18
N VAL A 129 30.33 21.47 25.40
CA VAL A 129 30.35 21.21 23.95
C VAL A 129 30.44 19.70 23.67
N LYS A 130 31.30 18.96 24.40
CA LYS A 130 31.41 17.50 24.27
C LYS A 130 30.11 16.78 24.62
N PHE A 131 29.44 17.19 25.69
CA PHE A 131 28.15 16.65 26.07
C PHE A 131 27.09 16.91 24.99
N ALA A 132 27.04 18.13 24.47
CA ALA A 132 26.12 18.49 23.39
C ALA A 132 26.39 17.70 22.09
N GLN A 133 27.66 17.45 21.77
CA GLN A 133 28.07 16.57 20.66
C GLN A 133 27.63 15.11 20.88
N GLN A 134 27.72 14.61 22.11
CA GLN A 134 27.28 13.26 22.46
C GLN A 134 25.76 13.11 22.34
N ILE A 135 24.99 14.09 22.81
CA ILE A 135 23.54 14.13 22.58
C ILE A 135 23.25 14.13 21.09
N LEU A 136 23.87 15.01 20.31
CA LEU A 136 23.64 15.09 18.86
C LEU A 136 23.93 13.74 18.16
N THR A 137 24.98 13.05 18.58
CA THR A 137 25.36 11.75 18.03
C THR A 137 24.33 10.67 18.37
N THR A 138 23.91 10.58 19.63
CA THR A 138 22.89 9.59 20.07
C THR A 138 21.52 9.87 19.45
N VAL A 139 21.17 11.13 19.29
CA VAL A 139 19.97 11.58 18.55
C VAL A 139 20.06 11.14 17.10
N SER A 140 21.21 11.35 16.45
CA SER A 140 21.41 10.99 15.04
C SER A 140 21.31 9.49 14.81
N THR A 141 21.88 8.66 15.69
CA THR A 141 21.78 7.20 15.56
C THR A 141 20.35 6.70 15.74
N LEU A 142 19.59 7.29 16.68
CA LEU A 142 18.17 6.99 16.85
C LEU A 142 17.38 7.33 15.57
N VAL A 143 17.63 8.50 14.98
CA VAL A 143 16.97 8.93 13.73
C VAL A 143 17.25 7.96 12.58
N VAL A 144 18.52 7.57 12.39
CA VAL A 144 18.90 6.59 11.36
C VAL A 144 18.20 5.25 11.59
N ALA A 145 18.11 4.78 12.85
CA ALA A 145 17.43 3.53 13.18
C ALA A 145 15.92 3.59 12.90
N VAL A 146 15.25 4.68 13.27
CA VAL A 146 13.81 4.88 13.01
C VAL A 146 13.53 4.94 11.50
N ALA A 147 14.37 5.65 10.73
CA ALA A 147 14.25 5.69 9.28
C ALA A 147 14.46 4.31 8.66
N GLY A 148 15.51 3.59 9.08
CA GLY A 148 15.79 2.22 8.63
C GLY A 148 14.65 1.24 8.92
N PHE A 149 14.06 1.30 10.12
CA PHE A 149 12.89 0.49 10.46
C PHE A 149 11.67 0.85 9.62
N TYR A 150 11.39 2.15 9.46
CA TYR A 150 10.24 2.62 8.70
C TYR A 150 10.33 2.16 7.24
N PHE A 151 11.43 2.46 6.55
CA PHE A 151 11.62 2.04 5.16
C PHE A 151 11.75 0.53 5.03
N GLY A 152 12.37 -0.14 6.00
CA GLY A 152 12.50 -1.60 6.03
C GLY A 152 11.15 -2.32 6.09
N THR A 153 10.23 -1.87 6.96
CA THR A 153 8.89 -2.50 7.04
C THR A 153 8.10 -2.37 5.75
N ARG A 154 8.23 -1.24 5.03
CA ARG A 154 7.59 -1.03 3.73
C ARG A 154 8.14 -1.97 2.66
N SER A 155 9.47 -2.12 2.57
CA SER A 155 10.08 -3.06 1.63
C SER A 155 9.60 -4.50 1.85
N VAL A 156 9.40 -4.91 3.10
CA VAL A 156 8.85 -6.24 3.43
C VAL A 156 7.38 -6.37 3.02
N GLN A 157 6.58 -5.32 3.19
CA GLN A 157 5.17 -5.32 2.76
C GLN A 157 5.05 -5.39 1.23
N GLU A 158 5.85 -4.62 0.50
CA GLU A 158 5.87 -4.66 -0.96
C GLU A 158 6.34 -6.04 -1.47
N ALA A 159 7.39 -6.62 -0.86
CA ALA A 159 7.83 -7.97 -1.19
C ALA A 159 6.74 -9.04 -0.92
N ARG A 160 5.95 -8.88 0.14
CA ARG A 160 4.81 -9.76 0.43
C ARG A 160 3.66 -9.59 -0.55
N GLY A 161 3.37 -8.38 -1.01
CA GLY A 161 2.34 -8.13 -2.02
C GLY A 161 2.66 -8.76 -3.39
N VAL A 162 3.94 -8.93 -3.70
CA VAL A 162 4.40 -9.70 -4.88
C VAL A 162 4.37 -11.21 -4.63
N SER A 163 4.38 -11.63 -3.36
CA SER A 163 4.39 -13.04 -2.94
C SER A 163 2.99 -13.61 -2.67
N GLU A 164 1.92 -12.82 -2.81
CA GLU A 164 0.59 -13.38 -3.04
C GLU A 164 0.58 -13.99 -4.44
N GLN A 165 1.20 -15.16 -4.55
CA GLN A 165 1.05 -16.05 -5.70
C GLN A 165 -0.47 -16.18 -5.91
N PRO A 166 -1.00 -15.79 -7.08
CA PRO A 166 -2.43 -15.72 -7.30
C PRO A 166 -3.04 -17.05 -6.91
N SER A 167 -4.07 -17.03 -6.06
CA SER A 167 -4.67 -18.24 -5.53
C SER A 167 -4.94 -19.21 -6.69
N PRO A 168 -4.51 -20.48 -6.58
CA PRO A 168 -4.65 -21.44 -7.66
C PRO A 168 -6.09 -21.48 -8.14
N SER A 169 -6.30 -21.23 -9.43
CA SER A 169 -7.64 -21.15 -10.02
C SER A 169 -7.72 -22.02 -11.25
N LEU A 170 -8.84 -22.74 -11.38
CA LEU A 170 -9.13 -23.60 -12.51
C LEU A 170 -10.46 -23.17 -13.14
N HIS A 171 -10.45 -22.90 -14.44
CA HIS A 171 -11.63 -22.49 -15.21
C HIS A 171 -11.74 -23.33 -16.48
N ILE A 172 -12.92 -23.88 -16.74
CA ILE A 172 -13.24 -24.48 -18.04
C ILE A 172 -13.75 -23.34 -18.91
N LEU A 173 -12.99 -23.00 -19.95
CA LEU A 173 -13.31 -21.90 -20.86
C LEU A 173 -14.37 -22.33 -21.88
N LYS A 174 -14.20 -23.52 -22.45
CA LYS A 174 -15.10 -24.08 -23.47
C LYS A 174 -15.10 -25.61 -23.42
N PRO A 175 -16.22 -26.28 -23.71
CA PRO A 175 -17.58 -25.72 -23.77
C PRO A 175 -18.10 -25.31 -22.39
N GLU A 176 -19.20 -24.56 -22.34
CA GLU A 176 -19.94 -24.32 -21.08
C GLU A 176 -20.67 -25.60 -20.65
N SER A 177 -20.79 -25.81 -19.33
CA SER A 177 -21.48 -26.97 -18.76
C SER A 177 -22.95 -26.63 -18.48
N PRO A 178 -23.92 -27.49 -18.84
CA PRO A 178 -23.76 -28.78 -19.54
C PRO A 178 -23.55 -28.61 -21.06
N VAL A 179 -22.87 -29.58 -21.69
CA VAL A 179 -22.66 -29.66 -23.14
C VAL A 179 -23.31 -30.91 -23.72
N THR A 180 -24.01 -30.78 -24.84
CA THR A 180 -24.58 -31.92 -25.57
C THR A 180 -23.58 -32.48 -26.58
N LEU A 181 -23.36 -33.80 -26.55
CA LEU A 181 -22.51 -34.52 -27.50
C LEU A 181 -23.32 -35.65 -28.15
N ASP A 182 -23.07 -35.90 -29.44
CA ASP A 182 -23.63 -37.06 -30.13
C ASP A 182 -23.27 -38.35 -29.35
N GLY A 183 -24.29 -39.18 -29.15
CA GLY A 183 -24.21 -40.41 -28.40
C GLY A 183 -23.51 -41.57 -29.11
N ALA A 184 -23.14 -41.41 -30.38
CA ALA A 184 -22.37 -42.41 -31.10
C ALA A 184 -20.98 -42.65 -30.44
N PRO A 185 -20.53 -43.90 -30.27
CA PRO A 185 -19.19 -44.18 -29.76
C PRO A 185 -18.10 -43.57 -30.64
N GLY A 186 -17.05 -43.05 -30.01
CA GLY A 186 -15.93 -42.41 -30.70
C GLY A 186 -16.15 -40.95 -31.10
N THR A 187 -17.30 -40.35 -30.78
CA THR A 187 -17.49 -38.91 -30.88
C THR A 187 -16.51 -38.17 -29.98
N GLU A 188 -15.99 -37.05 -30.47
CA GLU A 188 -14.91 -36.31 -29.83
C GLU A 188 -15.39 -34.92 -29.39
N LEU A 189 -14.94 -34.49 -28.22
CA LEU A 189 -15.19 -33.16 -27.68
C LEU A 189 -13.86 -32.51 -27.28
N THR A 190 -13.60 -31.31 -27.81
CA THR A 190 -12.45 -30.50 -27.40
C THR A 190 -12.85 -29.60 -26.23
N ILE A 191 -12.02 -29.60 -25.18
CA ILE A 191 -12.25 -28.90 -23.92
C ILE A 191 -11.06 -27.98 -23.68
N GLU A 192 -11.33 -26.69 -23.50
CA GLU A 192 -10.34 -25.68 -23.16
C GLU A 192 -10.45 -25.36 -21.66
N VAL A 193 -9.34 -25.49 -20.95
CA VAL A 193 -9.21 -25.29 -19.51
C VAL A 193 -8.05 -24.35 -19.24
N GLU A 194 -8.30 -23.26 -18.51
CA GLU A 194 -7.28 -22.36 -17.98
C GLU A 194 -6.97 -22.73 -16.53
N ALA A 195 -5.69 -22.95 -16.24
CA ALA A 195 -5.19 -23.13 -14.88
C ALA A 195 -4.16 -22.06 -14.57
N ARG A 196 -4.23 -21.52 -13.34
CA ARG A 196 -3.21 -20.63 -12.79
C ARG A 196 -2.56 -21.28 -11.58
N GLY A 197 -1.24 -21.27 -11.56
CA GLY A 197 -0.43 -21.66 -10.40
C GLY A 197 -0.05 -23.13 -10.29
N ALA A 198 -0.64 -24.04 -11.08
CA ALA A 198 -0.31 -25.47 -11.04
C ALA A 198 -0.66 -26.20 -12.35
N ALA A 199 -0.13 -27.40 -12.54
CA ALA A 199 -0.49 -28.29 -13.65
C ALA A 199 -1.92 -28.85 -13.48
N ILE A 200 -2.57 -29.19 -14.59
CA ILE A 200 -3.92 -29.76 -14.61
C ILE A 200 -3.83 -31.29 -14.51
N SER A 201 -4.62 -31.86 -13.62
CA SER A 201 -4.93 -33.30 -13.51
C SER A 201 -6.38 -33.54 -13.93
N TRP A 202 -6.66 -34.73 -14.46
CA TRP A 202 -8.01 -35.11 -14.87
C TRP A 202 -8.33 -36.54 -14.44
N GLY A 203 -9.59 -36.79 -14.07
CA GLY A 203 -10.05 -38.10 -13.64
C GLY A 203 -10.02 -39.11 -14.78
N LYS A 204 -9.41 -40.27 -14.54
CA LYS A 204 -9.47 -41.43 -15.44
C LYS A 204 -10.03 -42.65 -14.67
N PRO A 205 -11.06 -43.35 -15.18
CA PRO A 205 -11.91 -42.98 -16.32
C PRO A 205 -12.90 -41.83 -15.98
N PRO A 206 -13.51 -41.18 -16.98
CA PRO A 206 -14.65 -40.28 -16.77
C PRO A 206 -15.78 -40.94 -15.98
N SER A 207 -16.46 -40.19 -15.11
CA SER A 207 -17.60 -40.73 -14.37
C SER A 207 -18.80 -40.89 -15.32
N GLY A 208 -19.36 -42.10 -15.39
CA GLY A 208 -20.42 -42.44 -16.35
C GLY A 208 -19.90 -42.89 -17.73
N ASP A 209 -18.58 -42.98 -17.96
CA ASP A 209 -18.04 -43.53 -19.22
C ASP A 209 -16.75 -44.32 -18.96
N THR A 210 -16.91 -45.62 -18.68
CA THR A 210 -15.82 -46.49 -18.21
C THR A 210 -14.72 -46.75 -19.24
N ASP A 211 -15.04 -46.64 -20.53
CA ASP A 211 -14.11 -46.87 -21.65
C ASP A 211 -13.81 -45.60 -22.45
N GLY A 212 -14.35 -44.45 -22.03
CA GLY A 212 -14.00 -43.14 -22.57
C GLY A 212 -12.58 -42.71 -22.19
N THR A 213 -11.95 -41.94 -23.07
CA THR A 213 -10.59 -41.43 -22.86
C THR A 213 -10.56 -39.90 -22.87
N ILE A 214 -9.73 -39.33 -22.00
CA ILE A 214 -9.35 -37.91 -22.04
C ILE A 214 -7.85 -37.83 -22.35
N GLU A 215 -7.53 -37.23 -23.49
CA GLU A 215 -6.17 -37.03 -24.00
C GLU A 215 -5.81 -35.55 -23.94
N HIS A 216 -4.58 -35.25 -23.53
CA HIS A 216 -4.05 -33.90 -23.53
C HIS A 216 -3.47 -33.61 -24.92
N ILE A 217 -3.95 -32.56 -25.59
CA ILE A 217 -3.52 -32.22 -26.95
C ILE A 217 -2.49 -31.09 -26.93
N GLU A 218 -2.86 -29.98 -26.29
CA GLU A 218 -2.07 -28.75 -26.19
C GLU A 218 -2.18 -28.20 -24.75
N PRO A 219 -1.28 -27.34 -24.28
CA PRO A 219 -1.42 -26.68 -22.98
C PRO A 219 -2.81 -26.06 -22.81
N GLY A 220 -3.58 -26.56 -21.83
CA GLY A 220 -4.96 -26.13 -21.58
C GLY A 220 -6.01 -26.67 -22.56
N LYS A 221 -5.70 -27.57 -23.49
CA LYS A 221 -6.68 -28.22 -24.37
C LYS A 221 -6.68 -29.74 -24.23
N PHE A 222 -7.85 -30.29 -23.99
CA PHE A 222 -8.08 -31.72 -23.81
C PHE A 222 -9.07 -32.22 -24.85
N LYS A 223 -8.89 -33.47 -25.29
CA LYS A 223 -9.83 -34.20 -26.13
C LYS A 223 -10.49 -35.27 -25.29
N TYR A 224 -11.80 -35.20 -25.17
CA TYR A 224 -12.60 -36.32 -24.67
C TYR A 224 -13.11 -37.12 -25.86
N LYS A 225 -12.93 -38.45 -25.83
CA LYS A 225 -13.47 -39.40 -26.79
C LYS A 225 -14.45 -40.32 -26.08
N ARG A 226 -15.71 -40.31 -26.54
CA ARG A 226 -16.81 -41.06 -25.92
C ARG A 226 -16.63 -42.57 -26.10
N GLY A 227 -16.74 -43.32 -25.02
CA GLY A 227 -16.68 -44.77 -25.01
C GLY A 227 -17.96 -45.45 -25.51
N THR A 228 -17.89 -46.77 -25.68
CA THR A 228 -19.04 -47.60 -26.06
C THR A 228 -20.03 -47.82 -24.91
N LYS A 229 -19.57 -47.66 -23.66
CA LYS A 229 -20.37 -47.84 -22.44
C LYS A 229 -20.71 -46.51 -21.74
N ALA A 230 -20.70 -45.41 -22.48
CA ALA A 230 -21.03 -44.09 -21.96
C ALA A 230 -22.53 -43.96 -21.59
N GLU A 231 -22.82 -43.64 -20.33
CA GLU A 231 -24.14 -43.29 -19.81
C GLU A 231 -24.70 -42.01 -20.46
N THR A 232 -25.97 -41.69 -20.20
CA THR A 232 -26.60 -40.47 -20.73
C THR A 232 -25.89 -39.20 -20.30
N ASN A 233 -25.38 -39.17 -19.06
CA ASN A 233 -24.63 -38.04 -18.50
C ASN A 233 -23.23 -38.52 -18.12
N VAL A 234 -22.20 -37.89 -18.68
CA VAL A 234 -20.80 -38.17 -18.37
C VAL A 234 -20.20 -36.95 -17.68
N ILE A 235 -19.55 -37.14 -16.53
CA ILE A 235 -18.92 -36.05 -15.78
C ILE A 235 -17.40 -36.11 -15.97
N LEU A 236 -16.86 -35.06 -16.58
CA LEU A 236 -15.42 -34.87 -16.78
C LEU A 236 -14.88 -33.98 -15.65
N LYS A 237 -14.06 -34.56 -14.77
CA LYS A 237 -13.50 -33.85 -13.62
C LYS A 237 -12.06 -33.44 -13.88
N PHE A 238 -11.79 -32.15 -13.72
CA PHE A 238 -10.47 -31.53 -13.77
C PHE A 238 -10.10 -31.02 -12.38
N SER A 239 -8.85 -31.18 -11.99
CA SER A 239 -8.29 -30.64 -10.75
C SER A 239 -6.90 -30.07 -10.99
N LEU A 240 -6.36 -29.31 -10.04
CA LEU A 240 -4.95 -28.96 -10.06
C LEU A 240 -4.13 -30.09 -9.39
N VAL A 241 -2.92 -30.35 -9.89
CA VAL A 241 -2.02 -31.42 -9.37
C VAL A 241 -1.63 -31.13 -7.93
N ASP A 242 -1.21 -29.90 -7.64
CA ASP A 242 -0.75 -29.48 -6.31
C ASP A 242 -1.90 -29.07 -5.37
N HIS A 243 -3.09 -28.86 -5.94
CA HIS A 243 -4.29 -28.35 -5.25
C HIS A 243 -5.53 -29.17 -5.64
N PRO A 244 -5.63 -30.45 -5.22
CA PRO A 244 -6.72 -31.35 -5.62
C PRO A 244 -8.11 -30.89 -5.13
N GLU A 245 -8.19 -29.97 -4.19
CA GLU A 245 -9.42 -29.31 -3.75
C GLU A 245 -10.00 -28.35 -4.80
N VAL A 246 -9.15 -27.77 -5.66
CA VAL A 246 -9.57 -26.87 -6.74
C VAL A 246 -10.01 -27.72 -7.93
N THR A 247 -11.31 -28.03 -7.96
CA THR A 247 -11.91 -28.91 -8.97
C THR A 247 -12.95 -28.17 -9.82
N LYS A 248 -13.05 -28.61 -11.08
CA LYS A 248 -14.12 -28.23 -12.00
C LYS A 248 -14.67 -29.46 -12.71
N GLU A 249 -15.97 -29.47 -12.91
CA GLU A 249 -16.69 -30.57 -13.52
C GLU A 249 -17.40 -30.05 -14.77
N LEU A 250 -17.28 -30.79 -15.87
CA LEU A 250 -18.00 -30.56 -17.12
C LEU A 250 -18.95 -31.73 -17.34
N ILE A 251 -20.25 -31.42 -17.40
CA ILE A 251 -21.31 -32.40 -17.63
C ILE A 251 -21.54 -32.50 -19.14
N VAL A 252 -21.37 -33.71 -19.69
CA VAL A 252 -21.60 -34.04 -21.10
C VAL A 252 -22.87 -34.87 -21.21
N GLU A 253 -23.90 -34.32 -21.83
CA GLU A 253 -25.19 -34.98 -22.05
C GLU A 253 -25.23 -35.63 -23.44
N LYS A 254 -25.89 -36.79 -23.52
CA LYS A 254 -26.14 -37.48 -24.79
C LYS A 254 -27.27 -36.78 -25.56
N THR A 255 -27.03 -36.38 -26.80
CA THR A 255 -28.10 -35.93 -27.70
C THR A 255 -29.11 -37.07 -27.92
N LYS A 256 -30.40 -36.77 -27.74
CA LYS A 256 -31.51 -37.73 -27.92
C LYS A 256 -31.65 -38.21 -29.36
#